data_AF-A0A8I0MCZ9-F1
#
_entry.id   AF-A0A8I0MCZ9-F1
#
_cell.length_a   1.000
_cell.length_b   1.000
_cell.length_c   1.000
_cell.angle_alpha   90.00
_cell.angle_beta   90.00
_cell.angle_gamma   90.00
#
_symmetry.space_group_name_H-M   'P 1'
#
loop_
_entity.id
_entity.type
_entity.pdbx_description
1 polymer ?
#
loop_
_entity_poly.entity_id
_entity_poly.type
_entity_poly.pdbx_seq_one_letter_code
_entity_poly.pdbx_strand_id
1 'polypeptide(L)' 'MTARAAIKAADLKRMADVAKSKGVTVWIEVNGQRVGVSPDIQDTSKPATVDLKPDDFTSLADWQAWRDRERAREAQRNS' A
#
# COMPACT_ATOMS: atom_id res chain seq x y z
N MET A 1 -30.51 21.20 12.76
CA MET A 1 -29.93 21.67 11.49
C MET A 1 -28.89 20.65 11.03
N THR A 2 -29.08 19.99 9.89
CA THR A 2 -28.05 19.16 9.27
C THR A 2 -27.03 20.07 8.60
N ALA A 3 -25.80 20.09 9.11
CA ALA A 3 -24.71 20.86 8.52
C ALA A 3 -24.48 20.41 7.07
N ARG A 4 -24.40 21.36 6.16
CA ARG A 4 -24.17 21.06 4.73
C ARG A 4 -22.75 20.53 4.58
N ALA A 5 -22.60 19.39 3.91
CA ALA A 5 -21.28 18.86 3.59
C ALA A 5 -20.48 19.91 2.82
N ALA A 6 -19.21 20.06 3.16
CA ALA A 6 -18.32 21.01 2.54
C ALA A 6 -18.07 20.75 1.05
N ILE A 7 -18.24 19.49 0.65
CA ILE A 7 -18.06 19.03 -0.73
C ILE A 7 -19.25 18.15 -1.09
N LYS A 8 -19.77 18.34 -2.30
CA LYS A 8 -20.84 17.49 -2.82
C LYS A 8 -20.26 16.15 -3.26
N ALA A 9 -21.04 15.08 -3.10
CA ALA A 9 -20.64 13.73 -3.55
C ALA A 9 -20.28 13.68 -5.05
N ALA A 10 -20.97 14.44 -5.89
CA ALA A 10 -20.68 14.53 -7.33
C ALA A 10 -19.29 15.11 -7.62
N ASP A 11 -18.86 16.11 -6.84
CA ASP A 11 -17.56 16.74 -7.02
C ASP A 11 -16.43 15.84 -6.50
N LEU A 12 -16.65 15.13 -5.40
CA LEU A 12 -15.72 14.11 -4.90
C LEU A 12 -15.50 12.99 -5.93
N LYS A 13 -16.58 12.53 -6.58
CA LYS A 13 -16.50 11.51 -7.63
C LYS A 13 -15.63 11.97 -8.80
N ARG A 14 -15.83 13.20 -9.28
CA ARG A 14 -15.02 13.78 -10.35
C ARG A 14 -13.54 13.89 -9.96
N MET A 15 -13.26 14.27 -8.72
CA MET A 15 -11.88 14.35 -8.21
C MET A 15 -11.23 12.97 -8.15
N ALA A 16 -11.95 11.93 -7.73
CA ALA A 16 -11.46 10.55 -7.73
C ALA A 16 -11.18 10.02 -9.15
N ASP A 17 -12.05 10.33 -10.11
CA ASP A 17 -11.86 9.93 -11.51
C ASP A 17 -10.60 10.59 -12.11
N VAL A 18 -10.38 11.88 -11.81
CA VAL A 18 -9.17 12.62 -12.22
C VAL A 18 -7.91 12.09 -11.51
N ALA A 19 -8.00 11.82 -10.21
CA ALA A 19 -6.92 11.26 -9.41
C ALA A 19 -6.41 9.94 -10.01
N LYS A 20 -7.34 9.03 -10.31
CA LYS A 20 -7.05 7.75 -10.95
C LYS A 20 -6.48 7.90 -12.36
N SER A 21 -7.03 8.82 -13.16
CA SER A 21 -6.58 9.03 -14.55
C SER A 21 -5.19 9.64 -14.64
N LYS A 22 -4.81 10.49 -13.68
CA LYS A 22 -3.55 11.25 -13.73
C LYS A 22 -2.47 10.69 -12.81
N GLY A 23 -2.77 9.63 -12.05
CA GLY A 23 -1.84 9.09 -11.05
C GLY A 23 -1.50 10.13 -10.00
N VAL A 24 -2.52 10.80 -9.47
CA VAL A 24 -2.35 11.83 -8.43
C VAL A 24 -3.29 11.55 -7.27
N THR A 25 -2.87 11.92 -6.07
CA THR A 25 -3.68 11.85 -4.87
C THR A 25 -4.18 13.23 -4.51
N VAL A 26 -5.50 13.37 -4.31
CA VAL A 26 -6.15 14.64 -3.95
C VAL A 26 -6.56 14.58 -2.49
N TRP A 27 -6.06 15.53 -1.71
CA TRP A 27 -6.35 15.73 -0.30
C TRP A 27 -7.24 16.96 -0.18
N ILE A 28 -8.31 16.88 0.60
CA ILE A 28 -9.21 18.02 0.81
C ILE A 28 -9.50 18.11 2.29
N GLU A 29 -9.55 19.34 2.77
CA GLU A 29 -9.58 19.61 4.19
C GLU A 29 -10.42 20.92 4.29
N VAL A 30 -11.34 21.03 5.27
CA VAL A 30 -12.31 22.12 5.46
C VAL A 30 -12.38 22.67 6.91
N ASN A 31 -12.32 24.01 7.11
CA ASN A 31 -12.26 24.73 8.42
C ASN A 31 -10.87 24.76 9.10
N GLY A 32 -9.85 25.35 8.45
CA GLY A 32 -8.45 25.35 8.96
C GLY A 32 -7.60 24.26 8.34
N GLN A 33 -8.01 23.87 7.15
CA GLN A 33 -7.76 22.56 6.64
C GLN A 33 -7.33 22.69 5.14
N ARG A 34 -6.14 22.17 4.78
CA ARG A 34 -5.46 22.06 3.46
C ARG A 34 -6.05 21.13 2.38
N VAL A 35 -6.23 21.73 1.20
CA VAL A 35 -6.38 21.00 -0.07
C VAL A 35 -5.02 20.84 -0.73
N GLY A 36 -4.65 19.61 -1.13
CA GLY A 36 -3.35 19.31 -1.74
C GLY A 36 -3.49 18.29 -2.87
N VAL A 37 -2.57 18.35 -3.83
CA VAL A 37 -2.44 17.30 -4.85
C VAL A 37 -0.99 16.84 -4.84
N SER A 38 -0.78 15.55 -4.64
CA SER A 38 0.53 14.92 -4.73
C SER A 38 0.54 13.92 -5.87
N PRO A 39 1.68 13.67 -6.54
CA PRO A 39 1.80 12.47 -7.37
C PRO A 39 1.49 11.24 -6.54
N ASP A 40 0.84 10.25 -7.16
CA ASP A 40 0.65 8.93 -6.57
C ASP A 40 2.00 8.20 -6.66
N ILE A 41 2.83 8.37 -5.62
CA ILE A 41 4.07 7.64 -5.50
C ILE A 41 3.68 6.24 -5.08
N GLN A 42 3.65 5.31 -6.03
CA GLN A 42 3.48 3.91 -5.70
C GLN A 42 4.57 3.52 -4.70
N ASP A 43 4.15 3.02 -3.53
CA ASP A 43 5.07 2.54 -2.52
C ASP A 43 5.79 1.29 -3.03
N THR A 44 6.88 1.51 -3.75
CA THR A 44 7.81 0.47 -4.19
C THR A 44 8.64 -0.08 -3.01
N SER A 45 8.41 0.41 -1.79
CA SER A 45 9.11 -0.06 -0.58
C SER A 45 8.55 -1.37 -0.05
N LYS A 46 7.55 -1.98 -0.71
CA LYS A 46 7.31 -3.41 -0.48
C LYS A 46 8.58 -4.14 -0.92
N PRO A 47 9.34 -4.75 0.00
CA PRO A 47 10.47 -5.56 -0.42
C PRO A 47 9.89 -6.60 -1.38
N ALA A 48 10.36 -6.58 -2.63
CA ALA A 48 10.10 -7.65 -3.56
C ALA A 48 10.37 -8.94 -2.77
N THR A 49 9.36 -9.79 -2.66
CA THR A 49 9.54 -11.06 -1.95
C THR A 49 10.49 -11.85 -2.82
N VAL A 50 11.80 -11.71 -2.54
CA VAL A 50 12.83 -12.42 -3.28
C VAL A 50 12.56 -13.89 -2.98
N ASP A 51 12.10 -14.62 -3.99
CA ASP A 51 11.87 -16.05 -3.93
C ASP A 51 13.23 -16.75 -3.95
N LEU A 52 13.97 -16.59 -2.84
CA LEU A 52 15.30 -17.16 -2.64
C LEU A 52 15.16 -18.67 -2.62
N LYS A 53 15.84 -19.34 -3.54
CA LYS A 53 15.97 -20.80 -3.56
C LYS A 53 17.06 -21.23 -2.59
N PRO A 54 17.03 -22.49 -2.12
CA PRO A 54 18.09 -23.06 -1.30
C PRO A 54 19.52 -22.85 -1.86
N ASP A 55 19.67 -22.76 -3.18
CA ASP A 55 20.94 -22.58 -3.87
C ASP A 55 21.45 -21.12 -3.86
N ASP A 56 20.61 -20.16 -3.48
CA ASP A 56 20.95 -18.72 -3.46
C ASP A 56 21.64 -18.29 -2.15
N PHE A 57 21.73 -19.18 -1.15
CA PHE A 57 22.32 -18.87 0.15
C PHE A 57 23.82 -19.16 0.19
N THR A 58 24.62 -18.17 0.56
CA THR A 58 26.08 -18.32 0.72
C THR A 58 26.51 -18.78 2.12
N SER A 59 25.56 -18.98 3.03
CA SER A 59 25.79 -19.37 4.42
C SER A 59 24.70 -20.32 4.92
N LEU A 60 25.11 -21.33 5.71
CA LEU A 60 24.20 -22.31 6.31
C LEU A 60 23.22 -21.65 7.31
N ALA A 61 23.66 -20.61 8.02
CA ALA A 61 22.81 -19.89 8.96
C ALA A 61 21.64 -19.16 8.27
N ASP A 62 21.91 -18.55 7.11
CA ASP A 62 20.91 -17.85 6.32
C ASP A 62 19.90 -18.83 5.69
N TRP A 63 20.38 -19.97 5.19
CA TRP A 63 19.54 -21.06 4.69
C TRP A 63 18.63 -21.63 5.78
N GLN A 64 19.18 -21.86 6.98
CA GLN A 64 18.41 -22.43 8.09
C GLN A 64 17.30 -21.46 8.56
N ALA A 65 17.62 -20.17 8.66
CA ALA A 65 16.64 -19.13 8.99
C ALA A 65 15.52 -19.03 7.95
N TRP A 66 15.82 -19.20 6.66
CA TRP A 66 14.79 -19.29 5.61
C TRP A 66 13.93 -20.55 5.76
N ARG A 67 14.54 -21.71 6.00
CA ARG A 67 13.81 -22.98 6.13
C ARG A 67 12.84 -22.99 7.32
N ASP A 68 13.22 -22.36 8.43
CA ASP A 68 12.35 -22.23 9.59
C ASP A 68 11.15 -21.31 9.32
N ARG A 69 11.34 -20.23 8.54
CA ARG A 69 10.24 -19.38 8.08
C ARG A 69 9.27 -20.13 7.15
N GLU A 70 9.79 -20.97 6.26
CA GLU A 70 8.96 -21.79 5.37
C GLU A 70 8.13 -22.81 6.15
N ARG A 71 8.71 -23.52 7.14
CA ARG A 71 7.93 -24.43 8.01
C ARG A 71 6.81 -23.72 8.77
N ALA A 72 7.05 -22.51 9.27
CA ALA A 72 6.01 -21.73 9.94
C ALA A 72 4.85 -21.37 9.00
N ARG A 73 5.16 -21.05 7.73
CA ARG A 73 4.14 -20.80 6.69
C ARG A 73 3.36 -22.05 6.34
N GLU A 74 4.02 -23.20 6.18
CA GLU A 74 3.36 -24.49 5.94
C GLU A 74 2.41 -24.86 7.08
N ALA A 75 2.81 -24.66 8.34
CA ALA A 75 1.96 -24.90 9.51
C ALA A 75 0.70 -24.01 9.53
N GLN A 76 0.84 -22.73 9.18
CA GLN A 76 -0.29 -21.80 9.08
C GLN A 76 -1.24 -22.14 7.92
N ARG A 77 -0.71 -22.69 6.82
CA ARG A 77 -1.52 -23.08 5.66
C ARG A 77 -2.30 -24.39 5.89
N ASN A 78 -1.79 -25.26 6.75
CA ASN A 78 -2.38 -26.56 7.07
C ASN A 78 -3.19 -26.55 8.39
N SER A 79 -3.50 -25.36 8.92
CA SER A 79 -4.41 -25.14 10.05
C SER A 79 -5.75 -24.60 9.54
#